data_AF-A0A6G1GTG6-F1
#
_entry.id   AF-A0A6G1GTG6-F1
#
_cell.length_a   1.000
_cell.length_b   1.000
_cell.length_c   1.000
_cell.angle_alpha   90.00
_cell.angle_beta   90.00
_cell.angle_gamma   90.00
#
_symmetry.space_group_name_H-M   'P 1'
#
loop_
_entity.id
_entity.type
_entity.pdbx_description
1 polymer ?
#
loop_
_entity_poly.entity_id
_entity_poly.type
_entity_poly.pdbx_seq_one_letter_code
_entity_poly.pdbx_strand_id
1 'polypeptide(L)'
;GADSQRLVASVMDVEATATTFYLTCPSEADQNECGFRPGVDVTHIQGGSWRSNLTDTANGRDFFYSWSCSVTGTTSAVCAETAGGSEANFPGTSTETLAATDITFFPVVITAGLEKLASATASPTSDGTASSSQTGSLSSTASETSAGGSSAGSSTTT
;
A
#
# COMPACT_ATOMS: atom_id res chain seq x y z
N GLY A 1 12.25 17.55 5.25
CA GLY A 1 11.15 17.31 4.28
C GLY A 1 11.63 16.28 3.28
N ALA A 2 10.74 15.39 2.84
CA ALA A 2 11.03 14.48 1.73
C ALA A 2 10.82 15.21 0.40
N ASP A 3 11.65 14.89 -0.60
CA ASP A 3 11.48 15.42 -1.94
C ASP A 3 10.26 14.82 -2.65
N SER A 4 9.69 15.55 -3.62
CA SER A 4 8.44 15.20 -4.35
C SER A 4 8.53 13.95 -5.24
N GLN A 5 9.69 13.31 -5.30
CA GLN A 5 9.90 12.06 -6.01
C GLN A 5 8.98 10.91 -5.55
N ARG A 6 8.80 9.94 -6.46
CA ARG A 6 8.01 8.73 -6.23
C ARG A 6 8.67 7.86 -5.17
N LEU A 7 7.87 7.33 -4.24
CA LEU A 7 8.31 6.34 -3.27
C LEU A 7 7.97 4.92 -3.74
N VAL A 8 8.69 3.93 -3.21
CA VAL A 8 8.34 2.52 -3.39
C VAL A 8 7.90 1.93 -2.07
N ALA A 9 6.92 1.04 -2.12
CA ALA A 9 6.40 0.35 -0.96
C ALA A 9 6.35 -1.16 -1.17
N SER A 10 6.43 -1.88 -0.05
CA SER A 10 6.15 -3.31 0.04
C SER A 10 5.01 -3.53 1.01
N VAL A 11 4.04 -4.35 0.66
CA VAL A 11 2.96 -4.73 1.58
C VAL A 11 3.49 -5.76 2.57
N MET A 12 3.62 -5.33 3.83
CA MET A 12 4.10 -6.19 4.90
C MET A 12 2.98 -7.07 5.42
N ASP A 13 1.80 -6.50 5.65
CA ASP A 13 0.70 -7.20 6.29
C ASP A 13 -0.67 -6.63 5.90
N VAL A 14 -1.70 -7.48 5.90
CA VAL A 14 -3.06 -7.11 5.55
C VAL A 14 -4.05 -7.79 6.49
N GLU A 15 -4.70 -6.98 7.31
CA GLU A 15 -5.75 -7.35 8.25
C GLU A 15 -7.10 -6.80 7.79
N ALA A 16 -8.20 -7.26 8.38
CA ALA A 16 -9.56 -6.87 7.97
C ALA A 16 -9.81 -5.34 8.01
N THR A 17 -9.13 -4.62 8.90
CA THR A 17 -9.31 -3.17 9.10
C THR A 17 -8.01 -2.38 9.00
N ALA A 18 -6.87 -3.03 8.72
CA ALA A 18 -5.57 -2.36 8.66
C ALA A 18 -4.65 -3.00 7.63
N THR A 19 -3.82 -2.19 6.98
CA THR A 19 -2.81 -2.65 6.02
C THR A 19 -1.50 -1.97 6.32
N THR A 20 -0.44 -2.75 6.51
CA THR A 20 0.89 -2.24 6.82
C THR A 20 1.78 -2.30 5.59
N PHE A 21 2.36 -1.16 5.26
CA PHE A 21 3.30 -0.96 4.16
C PHE A 21 4.67 -0.63 4.73
N TYR A 22 5.71 -1.00 4.01
CA TYR A 22 7.08 -0.54 4.25
C TYR A 22 7.50 0.37 3.10
N LEU A 23 7.67 1.66 3.39
CA LEU A 23 8.01 2.71 2.44
C LEU A 23 9.51 2.94 2.41
N THR A 24 10.08 3.01 1.21
CA THR A 24 11.50 3.26 0.98
C THR A 24 11.70 4.16 -0.24
N CYS A 25 12.91 4.70 -0.34
CA CYS A 25 13.37 5.38 -1.54
C CYS A 25 13.57 4.39 -2.70
N PRO A 26 13.25 4.77 -3.95
CA PRO A 26 13.65 4.00 -5.12
C PRO A 26 15.16 3.77 -5.15
N SER A 27 15.62 2.64 -5.69
CA SER A 27 17.07 2.37 -5.85
C SER A 27 17.76 3.38 -6.76
N GLU A 28 17.04 3.85 -7.78
CA GLU A 28 17.52 4.79 -8.80
C GLU A 28 17.48 6.26 -8.35
N ALA A 29 16.87 6.54 -7.19
CA ALA A 29 16.79 7.87 -6.64
C ALA A 29 18.06 8.23 -5.86
N ASP A 30 18.44 9.50 -5.91
CA ASP A 30 19.46 10.06 -5.04
C ASP A 30 19.03 9.91 -3.58
N GLN A 31 19.69 8.97 -2.90
CA GLN A 31 19.26 8.46 -1.61
C GLN A 31 19.36 9.50 -0.47
N ASN A 32 20.03 10.63 -0.71
CA ASN A 32 20.13 11.75 0.22
C ASN A 32 18.98 12.76 0.07
N GLU A 33 18.25 12.72 -1.04
CA GLU A 33 17.17 13.68 -1.35
C GLU A 33 15.79 13.12 -1.00
N CYS A 34 15.63 11.80 -1.11
CA CYS A 34 14.36 11.14 -0.86
C CYS A 34 13.91 11.18 0.63
N GLY A 35 14.84 11.17 1.58
CA GLY A 35 14.54 11.39 3.01
C GLY A 35 13.90 10.22 3.79
N PHE A 36 13.64 9.06 3.17
CA PHE A 36 13.09 7.87 3.84
C PHE A 36 14.19 6.84 4.17
N ARG A 37 15.17 7.23 5.00
CA ARG A 37 16.24 6.35 5.47
C ARG A 37 16.39 6.37 7.00
N PRO A 38 16.36 5.20 7.68
CA PRO A 38 15.92 3.90 7.15
C PRO A 38 14.47 3.96 6.66
N GLY A 39 14.06 3.02 5.79
CA GLY A 39 12.66 2.94 5.35
C GLY A 39 11.70 2.84 6.54
N VAL A 40 10.47 3.30 6.36
CA VAL A 40 9.49 3.46 7.44
C VAL A 40 8.32 2.50 7.25
N ASP A 41 7.87 1.86 8.31
CA ASP A 41 6.58 1.18 8.31
C ASP A 41 5.45 2.19 8.47
N VAL A 42 4.41 2.02 7.68
CA VAL A 42 3.21 2.85 7.72
C VAL A 42 2.00 1.94 7.66
N THR A 43 1.14 2.04 8.66
CA THR A 43 -0.13 1.33 8.70
C THR A 43 -1.26 2.26 8.28
N HIS A 44 -1.97 1.86 7.24
CA HIS A 44 -3.29 2.40 6.91
C HIS A 44 -4.36 1.68 7.71
N ILE A 45 -5.27 2.41 8.33
CA ILE A 45 -6.43 1.90 9.04
C ILE A 45 -7.67 2.32 8.26
N GLN A 46 -8.58 1.37 8.06
CA GLN A 46 -9.85 1.62 7.37
C GLN A 46 -10.58 2.79 8.05
N GLY A 47 -11.09 3.72 7.24
CA GLY A 47 -11.65 4.99 7.72
C GLY A 47 -10.73 6.20 7.53
N GLY A 48 -9.56 6.02 6.92
CA GLY A 48 -8.68 7.12 6.49
C GLY A 48 -7.62 7.53 7.50
N SER A 49 -7.39 6.70 8.53
CA SER A 49 -6.33 6.94 9.51
C SER A 49 -5.03 6.26 9.10
N TRP A 50 -3.92 6.93 9.34
CA TRP A 50 -2.57 6.47 9.05
C TRP A 50 -1.73 6.55 10.31
N ARG A 51 -0.79 5.63 10.50
CA ARG A 51 0.16 5.69 11.62
C ARG A 51 1.51 5.10 11.26
N SER A 52 2.53 5.49 11.99
CA SER A 52 3.87 4.93 11.91
C SER A 52 4.54 4.99 13.27
N ASN A 53 5.48 4.07 13.51
CA ASN A 53 6.34 4.11 14.67
C ASN A 53 7.79 3.94 14.21
N LEU A 54 8.67 4.79 14.72
CA LEU A 54 10.09 4.71 14.55
C LEU A 54 10.72 4.59 15.92
N THR A 55 11.58 3.61 16.09
CA THR A 55 12.36 3.42 17.33
C THR A 55 13.83 3.26 16.94
N ASP A 56 14.69 4.14 17.44
CA ASP A 56 16.15 4.03 17.33
C ASP A 56 16.73 3.69 18.71
N THR A 57 17.04 2.41 18.90
CA THR A 57 17.79 1.92 20.06
C THR A 57 19.25 1.59 19.75
N ALA A 58 19.72 1.91 18.54
CA ALA A 58 21.04 1.50 18.10
C ALA A 58 22.13 2.32 18.79
N ASN A 59 23.28 1.67 19.06
CA ASN A 59 24.45 2.29 19.70
C ASN A 59 24.15 2.94 21.07
N GLY A 60 23.17 2.41 21.80
CA GLY A 60 22.79 2.94 23.11
C GLY A 60 21.96 4.23 23.06
N ARG A 61 21.51 4.64 21.87
CA ARG A 61 20.47 5.66 21.75
C ARG A 61 19.17 5.11 22.30
N ASP A 62 18.33 6.00 22.82
CA ASP A 62 16.96 5.70 23.20
C ASP A 62 16.11 6.84 22.67
N PHE A 63 15.63 6.65 21.44
CA PHE A 63 14.71 7.56 20.79
C PHE A 63 13.55 6.78 20.19
N PHE A 64 12.34 7.22 20.45
CA PHE A 64 11.18 6.77 19.70
C PHE A 64 10.38 7.97 19.21
N TYR A 65 9.79 7.80 18.03
CA TYR A 65 8.91 8.75 17.40
C TYR A 65 7.73 7.98 16.82
N SER A 66 6.53 8.47 17.05
CA SER A 66 5.33 7.91 16.44
C SER A 66 4.44 9.03 15.97
N TRP A 67 3.71 8.78 14.91
CA TRP A 67 2.69 9.70 14.44
C TRP A 67 1.44 8.94 14.03
N SER A 68 0.29 9.58 14.19
CA SER A 68 -0.98 9.10 13.66
C SER A 68 -1.76 10.26 13.07
N CYS A 69 -2.29 10.09 11.87
CA CYS A 69 -3.02 11.11 11.13
C CYS A 69 -4.37 10.56 10.68
N SER A 70 -5.45 11.19 11.08
CA SER A 70 -6.79 10.91 10.57
C SER A 70 -7.10 11.86 9.43
N VAL A 71 -7.11 11.33 8.20
CA VAL A 71 -7.30 12.13 6.98
C VAL A 71 -8.77 12.04 6.54
N THR A 72 -9.42 13.19 6.43
CA THR A 72 -10.77 13.30 5.89
C THR A 72 -10.69 13.69 4.42
N GLY A 73 -10.75 12.70 3.54
CA GLY A 73 -10.63 12.89 2.09
C GLY A 73 -9.24 13.42 1.71
N THR A 74 -9.19 14.60 1.08
CA THR A 74 -7.95 15.30 0.73
C THR A 74 -7.87 16.71 1.30
N THR A 75 -8.82 17.09 2.17
CA THR A 75 -9.05 18.50 2.54
C THR A 75 -8.65 18.84 3.96
N SER A 76 -8.54 17.85 4.84
CA SER A 76 -8.09 18.05 6.21
C SER A 76 -7.50 16.77 6.80
N ALA A 77 -6.50 16.93 7.65
CA ALA A 77 -5.95 15.85 8.45
C ALA A 77 -5.74 16.32 9.89
N VAL A 78 -6.05 15.48 10.86
CA VAL A 78 -5.68 15.71 12.26
C VAL A 78 -4.57 14.74 12.61
N CYS A 79 -3.37 15.27 12.85
CA CYS A 79 -2.17 14.50 13.11
C CYS A 79 -1.74 14.69 14.56
N ALA A 80 -1.43 13.58 15.24
CA ALA A 80 -0.79 13.57 16.53
C ALA A 80 0.59 12.93 16.38
N GLU A 81 1.62 13.63 16.84
CA GLU A 81 2.99 13.15 16.90
C GLU A 81 3.42 12.98 18.35
N THR A 82 4.22 11.96 18.62
CA THR A 82 4.77 11.69 19.94
C THR A 82 6.25 11.34 19.79
N ALA A 83 7.10 12.12 20.44
CA ALA A 83 8.52 11.86 20.55
C ALA A 83 8.87 11.52 22.01
N GLY A 84 9.82 10.62 22.22
CA GLY A 84 10.32 10.28 23.54
C GLY A 84 11.60 9.47 23.51
N GLY A 85 12.00 8.98 24.69
CA GLY A 85 13.31 8.38 24.94
C GLY A 85 14.29 9.41 25.50
N SER A 86 15.40 8.94 26.08
CA SER A 86 16.39 9.83 26.72
C SER A 86 17.05 10.81 25.74
N GLU A 87 17.07 10.46 24.45
CA GLU A 87 17.69 11.26 23.39
C GLU A 87 16.69 12.21 22.70
N ALA A 88 15.44 12.26 23.15
CA ALA A 88 14.45 13.19 22.59
C ALA A 88 14.75 14.62 23.06
N ASN A 89 15.04 15.51 22.11
CA ASN A 89 15.25 16.94 22.41
C ASN A 89 13.96 17.63 22.90
N PHE A 90 12.79 17.15 22.46
CA PHE A 90 11.48 17.67 22.82
C PHE A 90 10.50 16.50 23.03
N PRO A 91 10.58 15.80 24.19
CA PRO A 91 9.69 14.71 24.48
C PRO A 91 8.27 15.23 24.73
N GLY A 92 7.28 14.46 24.31
CA GLY A 92 5.87 14.78 24.50
C GLY A 92 5.02 14.42 23.30
N THR A 93 3.74 14.77 23.39
CA THR A 93 2.75 14.57 22.34
C THR A 93 2.20 15.92 21.91
N SER A 94 2.15 16.16 20.60
CA SER A 94 1.53 17.33 20.00
C SER A 94 0.48 16.89 19.00
N THR A 95 -0.60 17.67 18.90
CA THR A 95 -1.66 17.43 17.92
C THR A 95 -1.86 18.69 17.09
N GLU A 96 -1.88 18.51 15.78
CA GLU A 96 -2.06 19.58 14.81
C GLU A 96 -3.18 19.22 13.81
N THR A 97 -3.90 20.24 13.36
CA THR A 97 -4.89 20.10 12.28
C THR A 97 -4.34 20.76 11.03
N LEU A 98 -4.13 19.96 10.00
CA LEU A 98 -3.63 20.38 8.69
C LEU A 98 -4.80 20.72 7.77
N ALA A 99 -4.69 21.84 7.07
CA ALA A 99 -5.60 22.18 5.99
C ALA A 99 -5.12 21.54 4.68
N ALA A 100 -5.98 21.53 3.66
CA ALA A 100 -5.66 20.99 2.33
C ALA A 100 -4.34 21.52 1.74
N THR A 101 -4.00 22.78 2.02
CA THR A 101 -2.77 23.44 1.56
C THR A 101 -1.51 22.90 2.22
N ASP A 102 -1.64 22.26 3.38
CA ASP A 102 -0.52 21.73 4.17
C ASP A 102 -0.35 20.22 3.94
N ILE A 103 -1.27 19.59 3.21
CA ILE A 103 -1.23 18.17 2.89
C ILE A 103 -0.55 17.96 1.54
N THR A 104 0.57 17.24 1.54
CA THR A 104 1.25 16.80 0.32
C THR A 104 1.06 15.30 0.14
N PHE A 105 0.60 14.91 -1.05
CA PHE A 105 0.46 13.50 -1.42
C PHE A 105 1.65 13.07 -2.27
N PHE A 106 2.31 11.98 -1.86
CA PHE A 106 3.41 11.39 -2.62
C PHE A 106 2.90 10.19 -3.43
N PRO A 107 3.25 10.08 -4.72
CA PRO A 107 2.93 8.88 -5.49
C PRO A 107 3.77 7.70 -4.99
N VAL A 108 3.11 6.60 -4.65
CA VAL A 108 3.74 5.36 -4.18
C VAL A 108 3.54 4.23 -5.19
N VAL A 109 4.60 3.49 -5.49
CA VAL A 109 4.52 2.24 -6.27
C VAL A 109 4.71 1.05 -5.36
N ILE A 110 3.72 0.15 -5.35
CA ILE A 110 3.88 -1.14 -4.67
C ILE A 110 4.76 -2.05 -5.53
N THR A 111 5.87 -2.52 -4.94
CA THR A 111 6.87 -3.37 -5.61
C THR A 111 6.85 -4.81 -5.13
N ALA A 112 6.22 -5.09 -3.97
CA ALA A 112 6.07 -6.43 -3.42
C ALA A 112 4.80 -6.56 -2.55
N GLY A 113 4.26 -7.78 -2.45
CA GLY A 113 3.15 -8.13 -1.56
C GLY A 113 1.76 -7.70 -2.05
N LEU A 114 1.61 -7.33 -3.32
CA LEU A 114 0.32 -7.02 -3.94
C LEU A 114 -0.69 -8.16 -3.82
N GLU A 115 -0.21 -9.40 -3.89
CA GLU A 115 -1.00 -10.62 -3.74
C GLU A 115 -1.72 -10.71 -2.38
N LYS A 116 -1.16 -10.10 -1.33
CA LYS A 116 -1.76 -10.08 0.01
C LYS A 116 -3.04 -9.24 0.05
N LEU A 117 -3.10 -8.16 -0.72
CA LEU A 117 -4.32 -7.33 -0.84
C LEU A 117 -5.44 -8.11 -1.55
N ALA A 118 -5.09 -8.91 -2.56
CA ALA A 118 -6.07 -9.73 -3.28
C ALA A 118 -6.69 -10.81 -2.39
N SER A 119 -5.89 -11.45 -1.54
CA SER A 119 -6.39 -12.44 -0.56
C SER A 119 -7.27 -11.82 0.54
N ALA A 120 -7.02 -10.57 0.94
CA ALA A 120 -7.86 -9.87 1.90
C ALA A 120 -9.24 -9.46 1.34
N THR A 121 -9.37 -9.37 0.00
CA THR A 121 -10.63 -9.02 -0.69
C THR A 121 -11.49 -10.26 -0.99
N ALA A 122 -11.13 -11.44 -0.49
CA ALA A 122 -11.93 -12.66 -0.64
C ALA A 122 -13.16 -12.67 0.29
N SER A 123 -14.10 -11.76 0.04
CA SER A 123 -15.53 -11.99 0.24
C SER A 123 -16.23 -11.64 -1.08
N PRO A 124 -16.68 -12.63 -1.86
CA PRO A 124 -17.39 -12.35 -3.09
C PRO A 124 -18.83 -11.96 -2.75
N THR A 125 -19.17 -10.69 -2.93
CA THR A 125 -20.49 -10.32 -3.43
C THR A 125 -20.29 -9.74 -4.83
N SER A 126 -20.71 -10.52 -5.82
CA SER A 126 -20.78 -10.15 -7.23
C SER A 126 -21.54 -8.84 -7.41
N ASP A 127 -20.92 -7.85 -8.04
CA ASP A 127 -21.29 -7.33 -9.37
C ASP A 127 -20.45 -6.08 -9.69
N GLY A 128 -19.87 -6.01 -10.89
CA GLY A 128 -19.15 -4.83 -11.36
C GLY A 128 -17.86 -5.14 -12.10
N THR A 129 -17.98 -5.50 -13.39
CA THR A 129 -16.89 -5.66 -14.34
C THR A 129 -15.95 -4.45 -14.38
N ALA A 130 -14.73 -4.61 -13.86
CA ALA A 130 -13.59 -3.77 -14.21
C ALA A 130 -12.69 -4.55 -15.17
N SER A 131 -12.60 -4.07 -16.41
CA SER A 131 -11.77 -4.64 -17.48
C SER A 131 -10.29 -4.46 -17.15
N SER A 132 -9.64 -5.55 -16.71
CA SER A 132 -8.18 -5.65 -16.65
C SER A 132 -7.67 -6.21 -17.98
N SER A 133 -7.05 -5.36 -18.79
CA SER A 133 -6.31 -5.78 -19.98
C SER A 133 -5.01 -6.46 -19.53
N GLN A 134 -5.06 -7.77 -19.30
CA GLN A 134 -3.87 -8.58 -19.06
C GLN A 134 -3.40 -9.18 -20.39
N THR A 135 -2.42 -8.52 -21.02
CA THR A 135 -1.65 -9.14 -22.10
C THR A 135 -0.62 -10.06 -21.47
N GLY A 136 -0.92 -11.35 -21.44
CA GLY A 136 -0.04 -12.40 -20.93
C GLY A 136 -0.30 -13.70 -21.68
N SER A 137 0.24 -13.79 -22.90
CA SER A 137 0.24 -15.01 -23.69
C SER A 137 1.08 -16.08 -23.01
N LEU A 138 0.45 -17.14 -22.52
CA LEU A 138 1.10 -18.44 -22.34
C LEU A 138 0.16 -19.53 -22.86
N SER A 139 0.47 -20.00 -24.06
CA SER A 139 -0.09 -21.21 -24.66
C SER A 139 0.52 -22.45 -24.02
N SER A 140 -0.33 -23.36 -23.53
CA SER A 140 -0.05 -24.79 -23.48
C SER A 140 -1.34 -25.58 -23.27
N THR A 141 -1.96 -25.90 -24.42
CA THR A 141 -2.45 -27.22 -24.86
C THR A 141 -3.00 -28.23 -23.82
N ALA A 142 -4.31 -28.49 -23.96
CA ALA A 142 -5.10 -29.75 -23.94
C ALA A 142 -4.77 -30.84 -22.89
N SER A 143 -5.70 -31.55 -22.24
CA SER A 143 -7.04 -32.08 -22.56
C SER A 143 -7.70 -32.37 -21.19
N GLU A 144 -9.01 -32.48 -20.97
CA GLU A 144 -9.91 -33.56 -21.38
C GLU A 144 -11.35 -33.10 -21.10
N THR A 145 -12.30 -33.32 -22.02
CA THR A 145 -13.72 -33.40 -21.68
C THR A 145 -14.38 -34.41 -22.61
N SER A 146 -14.82 -35.50 -21.99
CA SER A 146 -15.66 -36.53 -22.56
C SER A 146 -17.14 -36.12 -22.56
N ALA A 147 -17.91 -36.79 -23.44
CA ALA A 147 -19.37 -36.78 -23.63
C ALA A 147 -19.92 -35.57 -24.42
N GLY A 148 -20.72 -35.72 -25.47
CA GLY A 148 -21.37 -36.88 -26.05
C GLY A 148 -22.74 -36.47 -26.63
N GLY A 149 -22.90 -36.57 -27.95
CA GLY A 149 -24.18 -36.57 -28.71
C GLY A 149 -24.91 -35.22 -28.86
N SER A 150 -25.65 -34.89 -29.93
CA SER A 150 -25.97 -35.57 -31.20
C SER A 150 -26.65 -34.55 -32.15
N SER A 151 -26.43 -34.73 -33.46
CA SER A 151 -27.35 -34.48 -34.60
C SER A 151 -27.69 -33.06 -35.10
N ALA A 152 -27.19 -32.74 -36.31
CA ALA A 152 -27.91 -32.28 -37.52
C ALA A 152 -26.85 -32.05 -38.62
N GLY A 153 -26.78 -32.79 -39.73
CA GLY A 153 -27.76 -32.83 -40.81
C GLY A 153 -27.27 -31.94 -41.97
N SER A 154 -26.53 -32.50 -42.94
CA SER A 154 -26.24 -31.80 -44.19
C SER A 154 -26.09 -32.79 -45.35
N SER A 155 -27.11 -32.80 -46.18
CA SER A 155 -27.07 -33.24 -47.57
C SER A 155 -27.61 -32.07 -48.39
N THR A 156 -26.83 -31.52 -49.32
CA THR A 156 -27.23 -31.07 -50.67
C THR A 156 -26.11 -30.24 -51.32
N THR A 157 -25.48 -30.87 -52.32
CA THR A 157 -25.20 -30.41 -53.69
C THR A 157 -24.97 -28.93 -53.99
N THR A 158 -23.83 -28.61 -54.60
CA THR A 158 -23.73 -27.93 -55.91
C THR A 158 -22.39 -28.32 -56.56
#